data_AF-A0A963REE4-F1
#
_entry.id   AF-A0A963REE4-F1
#
_cell.length_a   1.000
_cell.length_b   1.000
_cell.length_c   1.000
_cell.angle_alpha   90.00
_cell.angle_beta   90.00
_cell.angle_gamma   90.00
#
_symmetry.space_group_name_H-M   'P 1'
#
loop_
_entity.id
_entity.type
_entity.pdbx_description
1 polymer ?
#
loop_
_entity_poly.entity_id
_entity_poly.type
_entity_poly.pdbx_seq_one_letter_code
_entity_poly.pdbx_strand_id
1 'polypeptide(L)'
;MLELASVGSKVLQTRSVSLAMKEGVRVQVLSSFVDEHAVPADDLPGTMIVGDEELEGSDMERQLITGIAADKNEAKVTLTRVADRPGAVAAIFSPLADANINVDMIIQNVAKDKGETDVTFTVPSADLARAQTLLEERKDAIGYFRLIAEGDVAKISVVGVGMRSHAGIASTMFKTLADRGINIQAISTSEIKISVLISADETELAVRLLHTAYGLDAKDAA
;
A
#
# COMPACT_ATOMS: atom_id res chain seq x y z
N MET A 1 -0.26 3.90 12.37
CA MET A 1 0.94 3.04 12.16
C MET A 1 0.65 1.73 11.42
N LEU A 2 -0.43 1.00 11.76
CA LEU A 2 -0.76 -0.31 11.15
C LEU A 2 -0.70 -0.30 9.60
N GLU A 3 -1.33 0.69 8.97
CA GLU A 3 -1.35 0.82 7.50
C GLU A 3 0.01 1.15 6.89
N LEU A 4 0.86 1.93 7.57
CA LEU A 4 2.20 2.22 7.07
C LEU A 4 3.07 0.96 7.10
N ALA A 5 2.97 0.17 8.17
CA ALA A 5 3.69 -1.09 8.30
C ALA A 5 3.26 -2.13 7.25
N SER A 6 1.97 -2.17 6.89
CA SER A 6 1.46 -3.13 5.91
C SER A 6 1.86 -2.83 4.46
N VAL A 7 2.18 -1.57 4.13
CA VAL A 7 2.40 -1.15 2.73
C VAL A 7 3.83 -0.74 2.38
N GLY A 8 4.79 -0.98 3.29
CA GLY A 8 6.22 -0.84 2.98
C GLY A 8 7.08 -0.25 4.08
N SER A 9 6.51 0.26 5.18
CA SER A 9 7.32 0.73 6.31
C SER A 9 7.94 -0.48 7.04
N LYS A 10 9.22 -0.76 6.74
CA LYS A 10 9.99 -1.89 7.29
C LYS A 10 10.55 -1.63 8.69
N VAL A 11 9.85 -0.82 9.50
CA VAL A 11 10.29 -0.41 10.85
C VAL A 11 9.69 -1.32 11.93
N LEU A 12 8.39 -1.62 11.84
CA LEU A 12 7.69 -2.49 12.79
C LEU A 12 7.03 -3.65 12.05
N GLN A 13 7.03 -4.83 12.69
CA GLN A 13 6.26 -5.97 12.21
C GLN A 13 4.76 -5.70 12.40
N THR A 14 3.96 -5.83 11.34
CA THR A 14 2.52 -5.56 11.36
C THR A 14 1.81 -6.27 12.51
N ARG A 15 2.16 -7.55 12.76
CA ARG A 15 1.57 -8.35 13.86
C ARG A 15 1.84 -7.76 15.24
N SER A 16 3.03 -7.18 15.46
CA SER A 16 3.39 -6.55 16.74
C SER A 16 2.53 -5.30 16.97
N VAL A 17 2.34 -4.47 15.93
CA VAL A 17 1.47 -3.29 16.00
C VAL A 17 0.01 -3.69 16.22
N SER A 18 -0.47 -4.75 15.54
CA SER A 18 -1.83 -5.26 15.74
C SER A 18 -2.07 -5.76 17.16
N LEU A 19 -1.09 -6.44 17.76
CA LEU A 19 -1.19 -6.92 19.12
C LEU A 19 -1.19 -5.77 20.13
N ALA A 20 -0.29 -4.79 19.95
CA ALA A 20 -0.24 -3.59 20.78
C ALA A 20 -1.57 -2.82 20.74
N MET A 21 -2.16 -2.65 19.56
CA MET A 21 -3.48 -2.04 19.39
C MET A 21 -4.58 -2.81 20.12
N LYS A 22 -4.60 -4.15 19.98
CA LYS A 22 -5.62 -5.00 20.61
C LYS A 22 -5.56 -4.96 22.14
N GLU A 23 -4.36 -4.97 22.70
CA GLU A 23 -4.12 -5.00 24.14
C GLU A 23 -4.00 -3.59 24.76
N GLY A 24 -4.16 -2.52 23.97
CA GLY A 24 -4.05 -1.14 24.44
C GLY A 24 -2.65 -0.75 24.93
N VAL A 25 -1.61 -1.41 24.40
CA VAL A 25 -0.21 -1.18 24.80
C VAL A 25 0.39 -0.05 23.96
N ARG A 26 0.92 0.98 24.62
CA ARG A 26 1.70 2.04 23.97
C ARG A 26 3.04 1.50 23.49
N VAL A 27 3.43 1.87 22.27
CA VAL A 27 4.72 1.45 21.69
C VAL A 27 5.53 2.68 21.34
N GLN A 28 6.76 2.75 21.84
CA GLN A 28 7.71 3.79 21.48
C GLN A 28 8.78 3.20 20.57
N VAL A 29 8.97 3.82 19.40
CA VAL A 29 10.05 3.46 18.47
C VAL A 29 11.22 4.41 18.70
N LEU A 30 12.36 3.85 19.10
CA LEU A 30 13.58 4.57 19.42
C LEU A 30 14.73 4.15 18.50
N SER A 31 15.70 5.04 18.31
CA SER A 31 16.98 4.70 17.70
C SER A 31 17.86 3.97 18.73
N SER A 32 18.52 2.89 18.32
CA SER A 32 19.58 2.25 19.12
C SER A 32 20.92 2.96 18.99
N PHE A 33 21.07 3.85 18.00
CA PHE A 33 22.26 4.68 17.83
C PHE A 33 22.10 5.94 18.70
N VAL A 34 22.69 5.88 19.88
CA VAL A 34 22.85 6.99 20.81
C VAL A 34 24.33 7.37 20.86
N ASP A 35 24.63 8.63 20.58
CA ASP A 35 25.97 9.21 20.73
C ASP A 35 26.33 9.32 22.23
N GLU A 36 27.62 9.48 22.58
CA GLU A 36 28.07 9.71 23.97
C GLU A 36 27.41 10.96 24.61
N HIS A 37 26.86 11.85 23.79
CA HIS A 37 26.13 13.05 24.19
C HIS A 37 24.61 12.93 24.09
N ALA A 38 24.07 11.76 23.72
CA ALA A 38 22.63 11.57 23.63
C ALA A 38 21.99 11.54 25.01
N VAL A 39 20.75 12.04 25.08
CA VAL A 39 19.90 11.88 26.28
C VAL A 39 19.65 10.38 26.55
N PRO A 40 19.43 9.99 27.81
CA PRO A 40 19.06 8.62 28.15
C PRO A 40 17.94 8.09 27.26
N ALA A 41 17.93 6.79 26.99
CA ALA A 41 16.93 6.18 26.10
C ALA A 41 15.48 6.48 26.53
N ASP A 42 15.23 6.59 27.83
CA ASP A 42 13.93 6.93 28.41
C ASP A 42 13.49 8.39 28.12
N ASP A 43 14.45 9.27 27.81
CA ASP A 43 14.23 10.68 27.47
C ASP A 43 14.30 10.94 25.95
N LEU A 44 14.57 9.91 25.14
CA LEU A 44 14.51 10.05 23.69
C LEU A 44 13.05 10.20 23.26
N PRO A 45 12.68 11.27 22.52
CA PRO A 45 11.30 11.49 22.13
C PRO A 45 10.78 10.35 21.24
N GLY A 46 11.60 9.91 20.27
CA GLY A 46 11.25 8.82 19.34
C GLY A 46 9.93 9.06 18.60
N THR A 47 9.27 7.96 18.24
CA THR A 47 7.88 7.99 17.76
C THR A 47 7.00 7.20 18.70
N MET A 48 6.06 7.88 19.35
CA MET A 48 5.03 7.26 20.18
C MET A 48 3.87 6.79 19.31
N ILE A 49 3.51 5.52 19.46
CA ILE A 49 2.33 4.90 18.85
C ILE A 49 1.33 4.64 19.97
N VAL A 50 0.22 5.37 19.90
CA VAL A 50 -0.87 5.35 20.87
C VAL A 50 -2.20 5.08 20.17
N GLY A 51 -3.26 4.83 20.95
CA GLY A 51 -4.61 4.66 20.41
C GLY A 51 -5.26 5.99 19.99
N ASP A 52 -6.27 5.90 19.14
CA ASP A 52 -6.98 7.08 18.60
C ASP A 52 -7.64 7.93 19.71
N GLU A 53 -8.17 7.29 20.76
CA GLU A 53 -8.78 7.99 21.92
C GLU A 53 -7.78 8.90 22.64
N GLU A 54 -6.51 8.49 22.73
CA GLU A 54 -5.45 9.26 23.37
C GLU A 54 -5.01 10.45 22.49
N LEU A 55 -5.01 10.25 21.17
CA LEU A 55 -4.77 11.32 20.20
C LEU A 55 -5.88 12.39 20.21
N GLU A 56 -7.14 11.98 20.44
CA GLU A 56 -8.29 12.91 20.52
C GLU A 56 -8.31 13.72 21.82
N GLY A 57 -7.75 13.19 22.90
CA GLY A 57 -7.62 13.89 24.18
C GLY A 57 -6.47 14.90 24.23
N SER A 58 -5.53 14.84 23.28
CA SER A 58 -4.51 15.85 23.09
C SER A 58 -5.02 16.93 22.14
N ASP A 59 -4.91 18.21 22.47
CA ASP A 59 -5.23 19.36 21.59
C ASP A 59 -4.29 19.47 20.35
N MET A 60 -3.80 18.34 19.84
CA MET A 60 -2.89 18.25 18.71
C MET A 60 -3.66 18.36 17.39
N GLU A 61 -3.20 19.25 16.51
CA GLU A 61 -3.71 19.32 15.14
C GLU A 61 -3.45 17.98 14.41
N ARG A 62 -4.52 17.38 13.87
CA ARG A 62 -4.40 16.16 13.07
C ARG A 62 -3.79 16.50 11.72
N GLN A 63 -2.56 16.05 11.48
CA GLN A 63 -1.97 16.08 10.15
C GLN A 63 -2.78 15.16 9.23
N LEU A 64 -3.26 15.71 8.10
CA LEU A 64 -4.14 14.98 7.17
C LEU A 64 -3.47 13.74 6.61
N ILE A 65 -2.18 13.85 6.28
CA ILE A 65 -1.34 12.74 5.82
C ILE A 65 -0.31 12.43 6.89
N THR A 66 -0.26 11.17 7.30
CA THR A 66 0.66 10.66 8.34
C THR A 66 1.94 10.10 7.76
N GLY A 67 1.94 9.72 6.48
CA GLY A 67 3.15 9.29 5.81
C GLY A 67 2.92 8.77 4.41
N ILE A 68 4.03 8.55 3.72
CA ILE A 68 4.08 7.97 2.39
C ILE A 68 5.01 6.78 2.47
N ALA A 69 4.56 5.65 1.93
CA ALA A 69 5.34 4.43 1.86
C ALA A 69 5.42 3.95 0.41
N ALA A 70 6.55 3.33 0.07
CA ALA A 70 6.77 2.75 -1.23
C ALA A 70 7.26 1.32 -1.09
N ASP A 71 6.75 0.44 -1.95
CA ASP A 71 7.23 -0.93 -2.10
C ASP A 71 7.64 -1.19 -3.55
N LYS A 72 8.89 -1.57 -3.74
CA LYS A 72 9.49 -1.93 -5.04
C LYS A 72 9.46 -3.44 -5.28
N ASN A 73 9.03 -4.24 -4.30
CA ASN A 73 9.04 -5.70 -4.36
C ASN A 73 7.69 -6.29 -4.79
N GLU A 74 6.97 -5.57 -5.65
CA GLU A 74 5.66 -5.98 -6.15
C GLU A 74 5.77 -6.34 -7.63
N ALA A 75 4.95 -7.28 -8.07
CA ALA A 75 4.73 -7.58 -9.47
C ALA A 75 3.24 -7.57 -9.75
N LYS A 76 2.85 -6.96 -10.87
CA LYS A 76 1.46 -6.86 -11.31
C LYS A 76 1.11 -8.05 -12.20
N VAL A 77 0.00 -8.69 -11.91
CA VAL A 77 -0.59 -9.75 -12.74
C VAL A 77 -2.00 -9.33 -13.13
N THR A 78 -2.31 -9.35 -14.42
CA THR A 78 -3.63 -9.06 -14.98
C THR A 78 -4.14 -10.26 -15.75
N LEU A 79 -5.30 -10.77 -15.35
CA LEU A 79 -6.06 -11.76 -16.08
C LEU A 79 -7.18 -11.05 -16.83
N THR A 80 -7.16 -11.13 -18.17
CA THR A 80 -8.15 -10.45 -18.99
C THR A 80 -9.33 -11.34 -19.34
N ARG A 81 -10.51 -10.71 -19.46
CA ARG A 81 -11.76 -11.35 -19.88
C ARG A 81 -12.11 -12.59 -19.07
N VAL A 82 -11.97 -12.50 -17.75
CA VAL A 82 -12.45 -13.50 -16.80
C VAL A 82 -13.98 -13.45 -16.79
N ALA A 83 -14.64 -14.61 -16.81
CA ALA A 83 -16.10 -14.67 -16.75
C ALA A 83 -16.64 -14.01 -15.46
N ASP A 84 -17.55 -13.05 -15.61
CA ASP A 84 -18.17 -12.33 -14.49
C ASP A 84 -19.31 -13.17 -13.90
N ARG A 85 -18.94 -14.20 -13.13
CA ARG A 85 -19.86 -15.09 -12.45
C ARG A 85 -19.39 -15.38 -11.02
N PRO A 86 -20.32 -15.68 -10.09
CA PRO A 86 -19.95 -16.13 -8.76
C PRO A 86 -18.94 -17.28 -8.81
N GLY A 87 -17.85 -17.14 -8.04
CA GLY A 87 -16.77 -18.13 -7.96
C GLY A 87 -15.62 -17.95 -8.96
N ALA A 88 -15.73 -17.07 -9.97
CA ALA A 88 -14.63 -16.85 -10.91
C ALA A 88 -13.37 -16.27 -10.23
N VAL A 89 -13.56 -15.29 -9.35
CA VAL A 89 -12.48 -14.70 -8.55
C VAL A 89 -11.90 -15.70 -7.55
N ALA A 90 -12.74 -16.55 -6.96
CA ALA A 90 -12.27 -17.63 -6.08
C ALA A 90 -11.41 -18.65 -6.83
N ALA A 91 -11.76 -18.99 -8.07
CA ALA A 91 -10.97 -19.89 -8.92
C ALA A 91 -9.55 -19.35 -9.21
N ILE A 92 -9.36 -18.03 -9.16
CA ILE A 92 -8.05 -17.37 -9.32
C ILE A 92 -7.26 -17.45 -8.01
N PHE A 93 -7.86 -17.04 -6.90
CA PHE A 93 -7.13 -16.83 -5.64
C PHE A 93 -7.00 -18.08 -4.77
N SER A 94 -7.93 -19.04 -4.83
CA SER A 94 -7.81 -20.29 -4.07
C SER A 94 -6.53 -21.07 -4.40
N PRO A 95 -6.16 -21.28 -5.68
CA PRO A 95 -4.89 -21.93 -6.01
C PRO A 95 -3.66 -21.16 -5.49
N LEU A 96 -3.68 -19.83 -5.58
CA LEU A 96 -2.56 -18.99 -5.10
C LEU A 96 -2.40 -19.14 -3.59
N ALA A 97 -3.51 -19.15 -2.85
CA ALA A 97 -3.51 -19.40 -1.42
C ALA A 97 -3.02 -20.82 -1.06
N ASP A 98 -3.47 -21.85 -1.78
CA ASP A 98 -3.02 -23.24 -1.60
C ASP A 98 -1.50 -23.38 -1.85
N ALA A 99 -0.95 -22.56 -2.75
CA ALA A 99 0.49 -22.49 -3.05
C ALA A 99 1.28 -21.55 -2.11
N ASN A 100 0.62 -20.98 -1.10
CA ASN A 100 1.19 -20.02 -0.15
C ASN A 100 1.81 -18.79 -0.84
N ILE A 101 1.16 -18.30 -1.90
CA ILE A 101 1.51 -17.06 -2.60
C ILE A 101 0.64 -15.95 -2.04
N ASN A 102 1.28 -14.97 -1.40
CA ASN A 102 0.59 -13.82 -0.84
C ASN A 102 0.16 -12.86 -1.96
N VAL A 103 -1.09 -12.42 -1.90
CA VAL A 103 -1.65 -11.39 -2.78
C VAL A 103 -1.87 -10.14 -1.96
N ASP A 104 -1.50 -8.99 -2.49
CA ASP A 104 -1.67 -7.70 -1.82
C ASP A 104 -2.83 -6.89 -2.43
N MET A 105 -2.56 -6.14 -3.51
CA MET A 105 -3.60 -5.34 -4.15
C MET A 105 -4.48 -6.23 -5.03
N ILE A 106 -5.80 -6.11 -4.92
CA ILE A 106 -6.78 -6.73 -5.85
C ILE A 106 -7.64 -5.62 -6.45
N ILE A 107 -7.66 -5.55 -7.78
CA ILE A 107 -8.36 -4.55 -8.56
C ILE A 107 -9.20 -5.27 -9.61
N GLN A 108 -10.50 -5.19 -9.44
CA GLN A 108 -11.48 -5.69 -10.40
C GLN A 108 -12.38 -4.53 -10.80
N ASN A 109 -12.44 -4.23 -12.09
CA ASN A 109 -13.36 -3.22 -12.60
C ASN A 109 -14.66 -3.89 -13.07
N VAL A 110 -15.79 -3.22 -12.86
CA VAL A 110 -17.10 -3.78 -13.24
C VAL A 110 -17.22 -3.84 -14.76
N ALA A 111 -17.59 -5.00 -15.28
CA ALA A 111 -17.80 -5.22 -16.70
C ALA A 111 -18.95 -4.33 -17.21
N LYS A 112 -18.71 -3.49 -18.23
CA LYS A 112 -19.75 -2.58 -18.73
C LYS A 112 -20.75 -3.23 -19.70
N ASP A 113 -20.40 -4.31 -20.41
CA ASP A 113 -21.29 -4.82 -21.48
C ASP A 113 -21.17 -6.32 -21.88
N LYS A 114 -20.22 -7.11 -21.32
CA LYS A 114 -19.91 -8.45 -21.88
C LYS A 114 -19.91 -9.64 -20.93
N GLY A 115 -20.30 -9.47 -19.66
CA GLY A 115 -20.20 -10.57 -18.68
C GLY A 115 -18.77 -11.09 -18.49
N GLU A 116 -17.78 -10.26 -18.82
CA GLU A 116 -16.35 -10.51 -18.75
C GLU A 116 -15.69 -9.31 -18.08
N THR A 117 -14.78 -9.56 -17.15
CA THR A 117 -14.06 -8.55 -16.37
C THR A 117 -12.57 -8.84 -16.37
N ASP A 118 -11.76 -7.80 -16.17
CA ASP A 118 -10.33 -7.93 -15.97
C ASP A 118 -10.03 -7.91 -14.48
N VAL A 119 -9.27 -8.89 -14.02
CA VAL A 119 -8.82 -9.00 -12.63
C VAL A 119 -7.34 -8.73 -12.60
N THR A 120 -6.95 -7.62 -11.96
CA THR A 120 -5.55 -7.27 -11.73
C THR A 120 -5.24 -7.43 -10.26
N PHE A 121 -4.09 -8.01 -9.93
CA PHE A 121 -3.62 -8.09 -8.57
C PHE A 121 -2.10 -8.00 -8.52
N THR A 122 -1.55 -7.82 -7.32
CA THR A 122 -0.11 -7.83 -7.10
C THR A 122 0.32 -8.98 -6.21
N VAL A 123 1.52 -9.47 -6.49
CA VAL A 123 2.22 -10.50 -5.72
C VAL A 123 3.66 -10.05 -5.49
N PRO A 124 4.35 -10.57 -4.45
CA PRO A 124 5.78 -10.34 -4.31
C PRO A 124 6.54 -10.68 -5.60
N SER A 125 7.48 -9.84 -6.03
CA SER A 125 8.23 -10.07 -7.28
C SER A 125 8.93 -11.43 -7.31
N ALA A 126 9.33 -11.94 -6.13
CA ALA A 126 9.94 -13.28 -5.98
C ALA A 126 8.97 -14.44 -6.30
N ASP A 127 7.66 -14.24 -6.12
CA ASP A 127 6.63 -15.24 -6.38
C ASP A 127 6.01 -15.13 -7.78
N LEU A 128 6.37 -14.10 -8.56
CA LEU A 128 5.80 -13.84 -9.89
C LEU A 128 5.85 -15.07 -10.81
N ALA A 129 7.03 -15.68 -10.95
CA ALA A 129 7.21 -16.83 -11.83
C ALA A 129 6.34 -18.03 -11.37
N ARG A 130 6.27 -18.28 -10.06
CA ARG A 130 5.43 -19.34 -9.49
C ARG A 130 3.95 -19.07 -9.71
N ALA A 131 3.51 -17.82 -9.52
CA ALA A 131 2.14 -17.40 -9.74
C ALA A 131 1.75 -17.56 -11.22
N GLN A 132 2.62 -17.17 -12.16
CA GLN A 132 2.38 -17.33 -13.59
C GLN A 132 2.20 -18.80 -13.97
N THR A 133 3.15 -19.67 -13.60
CA THR A 133 3.06 -21.10 -13.91
C THR A 133 1.76 -21.71 -13.37
N LEU A 134 1.40 -21.42 -12.12
CA LEU A 134 0.18 -21.95 -11.51
C LEU A 134 -1.10 -21.47 -12.22
N LEU A 135 -1.16 -20.20 -12.61
CA LEU A 135 -2.30 -19.62 -13.31
C LEU A 135 -2.40 -20.14 -14.76
N GLU A 136 -1.27 -20.43 -15.39
CA GLU A 136 -1.23 -21.06 -16.72
C GLU A 136 -1.71 -22.51 -16.67
N GLU A 137 -1.27 -23.30 -15.69
CA GLU A 137 -1.74 -24.68 -15.46
C GLU A 137 -3.24 -24.76 -15.20
N ARG A 138 -3.81 -23.73 -14.55
CA ARG A 138 -5.25 -23.66 -14.22
C ARG A 138 -6.06 -22.81 -15.18
N LYS A 139 -5.51 -22.46 -16.34
CA LYS A 139 -6.16 -21.58 -17.33
C LYS A 139 -7.56 -22.05 -17.70
N ASP A 140 -7.75 -23.34 -17.95
CA ASP A 140 -9.06 -23.90 -18.36
C ASP A 140 -10.10 -23.84 -17.23
N ALA A 141 -9.67 -24.00 -15.98
CA ALA A 141 -10.55 -23.94 -14.81
C ALA A 141 -10.97 -22.49 -14.49
N ILE A 142 -10.05 -21.54 -14.68
CA ILE A 142 -10.29 -20.11 -14.43
C ILE A 142 -11.07 -19.46 -15.58
N GLY A 143 -10.73 -19.83 -16.83
CA GLY A 143 -11.39 -19.33 -18.03
C GLY A 143 -11.02 -17.91 -18.43
N TYR A 144 -9.78 -17.47 -18.20
CA TYR A 144 -9.29 -16.16 -18.66
C TYR A 144 -8.76 -16.22 -20.10
N PHE A 145 -8.82 -15.10 -20.81
CA PHE A 145 -8.33 -15.00 -22.19
C PHE A 145 -6.80 -14.91 -22.24
N ARG A 146 -6.23 -13.96 -21.51
CA ARG A 146 -4.78 -13.70 -21.47
C ARG A 146 -4.31 -13.37 -20.06
N LEU A 147 -3.12 -13.87 -19.72
CA LEU A 147 -2.36 -13.44 -18.55
C LEU A 147 -1.31 -12.42 -19.00
N ILE A 148 -1.23 -11.30 -18.29
CA ILE A 148 -0.22 -10.25 -18.48
C ILE A 148 0.47 -10.07 -17.15
N ALA A 149 1.79 -10.19 -17.11
CA ALA A 149 2.58 -10.01 -15.90
C ALA A 149 3.66 -8.95 -16.13
N GLU A 150 3.90 -8.12 -15.12
CA GLU A 150 4.86 -7.03 -15.15
C GLU A 150 5.58 -6.97 -13.80
N GLY A 151 6.89 -7.20 -13.80
CA GLY A 151 7.72 -7.23 -12.59
C GLY A 151 8.31 -5.87 -12.20
N ASP A 152 8.36 -4.91 -13.11
CA ASP A 152 9.06 -3.62 -12.92
C ASP A 152 8.10 -2.51 -12.44
N VAL A 153 7.29 -2.85 -11.43
CA VAL A 153 6.31 -1.94 -10.85
C VAL A 153 6.64 -1.63 -9.39
N ALA A 154 6.27 -0.43 -8.96
CA ALA A 154 6.32 -0.03 -7.57
C ALA A 154 4.95 0.45 -7.09
N LYS A 155 4.63 0.08 -5.87
CA LYS A 155 3.42 0.52 -5.16
C LYS A 155 3.77 1.70 -4.27
N ILE A 156 3.13 2.84 -4.51
CA ILE A 156 3.25 4.02 -3.64
C ILE A 156 1.93 4.23 -2.93
N SER A 157 1.99 4.30 -1.60
CA SER A 157 0.81 4.47 -0.75
C SER A 157 0.93 5.74 0.08
N VAL A 158 -0.09 6.58 0.00
CA VAL A 158 -0.27 7.74 0.86
C VAL A 158 -1.24 7.34 1.97
N VAL A 159 -0.82 7.45 3.23
CA VAL A 159 -1.60 7.04 4.41
C VAL A 159 -1.92 8.25 5.27
N GLY A 160 -3.19 8.42 5.61
CA GLY A 160 -3.67 9.58 6.34
C GLY A 160 -5.07 9.40 6.89
N VAL A 161 -5.38 10.14 7.96
CA VAL A 161 -6.73 10.13 8.54
C VAL A 161 -7.65 11.01 7.70
N GLY A 162 -8.79 10.47 7.27
CA GLY A 162 -9.87 11.29 6.72
C GLY A 162 -9.86 11.51 5.21
N MET A 163 -9.54 10.50 4.39
CA MET A 163 -9.78 10.59 2.94
C MET A 163 -11.26 10.74 2.59
N ARG A 164 -12.15 10.17 3.41
CA ARG A 164 -13.61 10.35 3.28
C ARG A 164 -14.07 11.77 3.63
N SER A 165 -13.32 12.47 4.48
CA SER A 165 -13.70 13.76 5.06
C SER A 165 -13.03 14.96 4.38
N HIS A 166 -11.95 14.74 3.62
CA HIS A 166 -11.17 15.78 2.97
C HIS A 166 -11.09 15.56 1.46
N ALA A 167 -11.96 16.26 0.74
CA ALA A 167 -11.89 16.34 -0.71
C ALA A 167 -10.56 17.00 -1.12
N GLY A 168 -9.79 16.33 -1.98
CA GLY A 168 -8.57 16.90 -2.55
C GLY A 168 -7.32 16.03 -2.42
N ILE A 169 -7.26 15.10 -1.46
CA ILE A 169 -6.08 14.24 -1.26
C ILE A 169 -5.73 13.47 -2.54
N ALA A 170 -6.68 12.71 -3.10
CA ALA A 170 -6.47 12.00 -4.36
C ALA A 170 -6.13 12.94 -5.53
N SER A 171 -6.77 14.11 -5.58
CA SER A 171 -6.52 15.11 -6.63
C SER A 171 -5.08 15.61 -6.60
N THR A 172 -4.56 15.96 -5.41
CA THR A 172 -3.17 16.35 -5.21
C THR A 172 -2.23 15.25 -5.65
N MET A 173 -2.46 14.00 -5.22
CA MET A 173 -1.63 12.85 -5.63
C MET A 173 -1.54 12.72 -7.16
N PHE A 174 -2.70 12.65 -7.83
CA PHE A 174 -2.74 12.41 -9.27
C PHE A 174 -2.19 13.59 -10.06
N LYS A 175 -2.47 14.82 -9.62
CA LYS A 175 -1.91 16.02 -10.25
C LYS A 175 -0.39 16.07 -10.10
N THR A 176 0.15 15.83 -8.91
CA THR A 176 1.59 15.86 -8.65
C THR A 176 2.35 14.84 -9.50
N LEU A 177 1.79 13.63 -9.68
CA LEU A 177 2.39 12.62 -10.56
C LEU A 177 2.25 13.00 -12.04
N ALA A 178 1.09 13.51 -12.46
CA ALA A 178 0.83 13.94 -13.83
C ALA A 178 1.70 15.12 -14.27
N ASP A 179 1.94 16.10 -13.39
CA ASP A 179 2.80 17.27 -13.66
C ASP A 179 4.26 16.88 -13.98
N ARG A 180 4.66 15.65 -13.62
CA ARG A 180 5.99 15.09 -13.92
C ARG A 180 5.95 13.96 -14.94
N GLY A 181 4.81 13.69 -15.55
CA GLY A 181 4.65 12.66 -16.59
C GLY A 181 4.69 11.22 -16.06
N ILE A 182 4.51 11.02 -14.76
CA ILE A 182 4.54 9.68 -14.15
C ILE A 182 3.17 9.03 -14.40
N ASN A 183 3.16 7.98 -15.22
CA ASN A 183 1.93 7.26 -15.56
C ASN A 183 1.47 6.34 -14.41
N ILE A 184 0.20 6.45 -14.03
CA ILE A 184 -0.42 5.57 -13.04
C ILE A 184 -1.01 4.35 -13.75
N GLN A 185 -0.51 3.18 -13.40
CA GLN A 185 -0.95 1.92 -14.01
C GLN A 185 -2.21 1.35 -13.34
N ALA A 186 -2.34 1.52 -12.03
CA ALA A 186 -3.46 1.03 -11.26
C ALA A 186 -3.64 1.86 -9.99
N ILE A 187 -4.87 1.91 -9.48
CA ILE A 187 -5.24 2.64 -8.27
C ILE A 187 -6.04 1.71 -7.37
N SER A 188 -5.71 1.68 -6.09
CA SER A 188 -6.52 1.07 -5.03
C SER A 188 -6.65 2.04 -3.87
N THR A 189 -7.79 2.00 -3.18
CA THR A 189 -8.09 2.92 -2.09
C THR A 189 -8.77 2.18 -0.94
N SER A 190 -8.43 2.55 0.30
CA SER A 190 -9.20 2.23 1.51
C SER A 190 -9.84 3.50 2.06
N GLU A 191 -10.28 3.51 3.33
CA GLU A 191 -10.80 4.72 3.97
C GLU A 191 -9.69 5.73 4.36
N ILE A 192 -8.45 5.24 4.54
CA ILE A 192 -7.31 6.00 5.06
C ILE A 192 -6.03 5.85 4.22
N LYS A 193 -6.13 5.22 3.04
CA LYS A 193 -4.98 4.94 2.17
C LYS A 193 -5.34 5.01 0.69
N ILE A 194 -4.55 5.73 -0.11
CA ILE A 194 -4.56 5.59 -1.57
C ILE A 194 -3.24 4.99 -1.99
N SER A 195 -3.32 3.90 -2.75
CA SER A 195 -2.18 3.20 -3.33
C SER A 195 -2.24 3.30 -4.86
N VAL A 196 -1.10 3.62 -5.48
CA VAL A 196 -0.93 3.64 -6.93
C VAL A 196 0.19 2.70 -7.33
N LEU A 197 0.03 2.04 -8.48
CA LEU A 197 1.12 1.33 -9.16
C LEU A 197 1.72 2.22 -10.22
N ILE A 198 3.03 2.38 -10.21
CA ILE A 198 3.82 3.11 -11.20
C ILE A 198 5.02 2.25 -11.65
N SER A 199 5.77 2.71 -12.65
CA SER A 199 7.05 2.09 -12.99
C SER A 199 8.04 2.18 -11.82
N ALA A 200 8.79 1.10 -11.56
CA ALA A 200 9.77 1.05 -10.49
C ALA A 200 10.87 2.12 -10.61
N ASP A 201 11.22 2.53 -11.84
CA ASP A 201 12.24 3.55 -12.11
C ASP A 201 11.84 4.94 -11.58
N GLU A 202 10.53 5.22 -11.53
CA GLU A 202 9.98 6.51 -11.09
C GLU A 202 9.78 6.59 -9.57
N THR A 203 10.04 5.52 -8.83
CA THR A 203 9.68 5.41 -7.40
C THR A 203 10.24 6.56 -6.56
N GLU A 204 11.55 6.82 -6.65
CA GLU A 204 12.20 7.82 -5.79
C GLU A 204 11.82 9.25 -6.15
N LEU A 205 11.53 9.49 -7.42
CA LEU A 205 11.03 10.78 -7.86
C LEU A 205 9.59 10.98 -7.34
N ALA A 206 8.71 10.00 -7.57
CA ALA A 206 7.33 10.04 -7.11
C ALA A 206 7.20 10.22 -5.59
N VAL A 207 7.98 9.47 -4.79
CA VAL A 207 7.97 9.60 -3.33
C VAL A 207 8.33 11.03 -2.91
N ARG A 208 9.43 11.59 -3.43
CA ARG A 208 9.87 12.96 -3.09
C ARG A 208 8.84 14.02 -3.48
N LEU A 209 8.25 13.89 -4.66
CA LEU A 209 7.24 14.83 -5.14
C LEU A 209 6.00 14.81 -4.26
N LEU A 210 5.51 13.63 -3.91
CA LEU A 210 4.34 13.50 -3.05
C LEU A 210 4.64 13.98 -1.63
N HIS A 211 5.83 13.69 -1.11
CA HIS A 211 6.30 14.20 0.18
C HIS A 211 6.26 15.73 0.24
N THR A 212 6.81 16.41 -0.76
CA THR A 212 6.75 17.86 -0.88
C THR A 212 5.31 18.37 -1.09
N ALA A 213 4.51 17.70 -1.92
CA ALA A 213 3.13 18.12 -2.22
C ALA A 213 2.20 18.04 -0.99
N TYR A 214 2.48 17.13 -0.07
CA TYR A 214 1.75 16.99 1.20
C TYR A 214 2.43 17.73 2.37
N GLY A 215 3.52 18.46 2.12
CA GLY A 215 4.22 19.24 3.14
C GLY A 215 4.95 18.39 4.19
N LEU A 216 5.22 17.11 3.91
CA LEU A 216 5.91 16.20 4.85
C LEU A 216 7.42 16.48 4.96
N ASP A 217 7.96 17.26 4.02
CA ASP A 217 9.38 17.68 4.01
C ASP A 217 9.56 19.10 4.55
N ALA A 218 8.47 19.78 4.89
CA ALA A 218 8.56 21.10 5.51
C ALA A 218 9.12 20.92 6.92
N LYS A 219 10.08 21.77 7.30
CA LYS A 219 10.42 21.90 8.72
C LYS A 219 9.14 22.34 9.43
N ASP A 220 8.72 21.59 10.44
CA ASP A 220 7.66 22.00 11.34
C ASP A 220 7.89 23.47 11.69
N ALA A 221 6.87 24.31 11.44
CA ALA A 221 6.85 25.64 12.01
C ALA A 221 6.70 25.45 13.52
N ALA A 222 7.84 25.36 14.20
CA ALA A 222 7.95 25.32 15.65
C ALA A 222 7.39 26.60 16.28
#